data_AF-Q0UF50-F1
#
_entry.id   AF-Q0UF50-F1
#
_cell.length_a   1.000
_cell.length_b   1.000
_cell.length_c   1.000
_cell.angle_alpha   90.00
_cell.angle_beta   90.00
_cell.angle_gamma   90.00
#
_symmetry.space_group_name_H-M   'P 1'
#
loop_
_entity.id
_entity.type
_entity.pdbx_description
1 polymer ?
#
loop_
_entity_poly.entity_id
_entity_poly.type
_entity_poly.pdbx_seq_one_letter_code
_entity_poly.pdbx_strand_id
1 'polypeptide(L)'
;MTDAALFHALLCTSALFGLHDIAVQRKHMLESIRLINGRLSGDGATSDATITAILFMAKAEYFQGNHGVWSVHMDGVKRIVELRGGMETLSQLIQQKIYSTDILGCMEIGAIPHFPAVSLPKPLCPPYHCDLPPAIVSLAEIYTLDPDFLALLSEITTHAAYSSATHDTLNLQYRLLSLYSTRQYQHLLPDPNFFTGTFYGQGQEAQSDIVQEILLIGAMLFLSLPHMRTLPPIRPIDYSYLLSRLNSFLSPSFNNHTLLLHREFLLWLSFLGEVFSSSSIALSIYARGCSPFGIQMRAFSDMLGIISWEEMNMALGMMWAIQPRHEKPYRCLWEEAVIDQEYATRSSIVM
;
A
#
# COMPACT_ATOMS: atom_id res chain seq x y z
N MET A 1 -10.67 -13.82 28.49
CA MET A 1 -9.27 -13.40 28.28
C MET A 1 -8.61 -13.33 29.65
N THR A 2 -7.50 -14.05 29.88
CA THR A 2 -6.90 -14.24 31.22
C THR A 2 -5.63 -13.42 31.45
N ASP A 3 -5.00 -12.87 30.41
CA ASP A 3 -3.79 -12.07 30.53
C ASP A 3 -4.10 -10.59 30.79
N ALA A 4 -3.55 -10.04 31.88
CA ALA A 4 -3.79 -8.67 32.32
C ALA A 4 -3.15 -7.60 31.42
N ALA A 5 -1.93 -7.83 30.91
CA ALA A 5 -1.29 -6.84 30.03
C ALA A 5 -2.04 -6.74 28.70
N LEU A 6 -2.44 -7.88 28.13
CA LEU A 6 -3.25 -7.94 26.94
C LEU A 6 -4.63 -7.32 27.16
N PHE A 7 -5.24 -7.53 28.33
CA PHE A 7 -6.50 -6.89 28.70
C PHE A 7 -6.38 -5.37 28.71
N HIS A 8 -5.36 -4.83 29.36
CA HIS A 8 -5.12 -3.39 29.36
C HIS A 8 -4.73 -2.85 27.97
N ALA A 9 -3.95 -3.58 27.18
CA ALA A 9 -3.64 -3.16 25.81
C ALA A 9 -4.91 -3.10 24.94
N LEU A 10 -5.79 -4.09 25.06
CA LEU A 10 -7.07 -4.11 24.35
C LEU A 10 -7.95 -2.93 24.78
N LEU A 11 -8.09 -2.67 26.08
CA LEU A 11 -8.87 -1.53 26.58
C LEU A 11 -8.29 -0.18 26.16
N CYS A 12 -6.96 -0.04 26.13
CA CYS A 12 -6.29 1.15 25.59
C CYS A 12 -6.74 1.41 24.15
N THR A 13 -6.64 0.38 23.30
CA THR A 13 -7.05 0.48 21.91
C THR A 13 -8.55 0.73 21.74
N SER A 14 -9.40 0.03 22.50
CA SER A 14 -10.86 0.26 22.47
C SER A 14 -11.26 1.66 22.94
N ALA A 15 -10.58 2.21 23.95
CA ALA A 15 -10.81 3.57 24.41
C ALA A 15 -10.38 4.62 23.37
N LEU A 16 -9.28 4.35 22.65
CA LEU A 16 -8.82 5.18 21.53
C LEU A 16 -9.80 5.14 20.35
N PHE A 17 -10.35 3.97 20.03
CA PHE A 17 -11.12 3.74 18.79
C PHE A 17 -12.63 3.89 18.94
N GLY A 18 -13.19 3.48 20.08
CA GLY A 18 -14.63 3.37 20.27
C GLY A 18 -15.23 4.41 21.20
N LEU A 19 -14.43 4.96 22.11
CA LEU A 19 -14.91 5.87 23.16
C LEU A 19 -14.35 7.29 23.06
N HIS A 20 -13.24 7.48 22.32
CA HIS A 20 -12.48 8.73 22.27
C HIS A 20 -12.13 9.30 23.67
N ASP A 21 -11.92 8.41 24.65
CA ASP A 21 -11.62 8.78 26.03
C ASP A 21 -10.11 8.69 26.28
N ILE A 22 -9.45 9.84 26.18
CA ILE A 22 -8.00 9.97 26.35
C ILE A 22 -7.55 9.59 27.77
N ALA A 23 -8.37 9.85 28.80
CA ALA A 23 -8.00 9.54 30.17
C ALA A 23 -8.02 8.02 30.42
N VAL A 24 -9.06 7.34 29.94
CA VAL A 24 -9.17 5.88 30.01
C VAL A 24 -8.12 5.20 29.14
N GLN A 25 -7.89 5.71 27.93
CA GLN A 25 -6.85 5.24 27.03
C GLN A 25 -5.48 5.31 27.71
N ARG A 26 -5.07 6.48 28.22
CA ARG A 26 -3.79 6.67 28.90
C ARG A 26 -3.63 5.79 30.13
N LYS A 27 -4.69 5.65 30.95
CA LYS A 27 -4.68 4.76 32.13
C LYS A 27 -4.33 3.33 31.72
N HIS A 28 -5.02 2.79 30.72
CA HIS A 28 -4.82 1.42 30.29
C HIS A 28 -3.51 1.22 29.50
N MET A 29 -3.07 2.24 28.78
CA MET A 29 -1.75 2.28 28.13
C MET A 29 -0.63 2.11 29.15
N LEU A 30 -0.60 2.95 30.19
CA LEU A 30 0.42 2.90 31.25
C LEU A 30 0.41 1.59 32.02
N GLU A 31 -0.78 1.06 32.33
CA GLU A 31 -0.90 -0.20 33.05
C GLU A 31 -0.44 -1.39 32.20
N SER A 32 -0.73 -1.40 30.90
CA SER A 32 -0.21 -2.42 29.99
C SER A 32 1.32 -2.38 29.91
N ILE A 33 1.92 -1.19 29.75
CA ILE A 33 3.38 -1.01 29.73
C ILE A 33 4.01 -1.51 31.02
N ARG A 34 3.45 -1.17 32.18
CA ARG A 34 3.93 -1.63 33.50
C ARG A 34 3.96 -3.16 33.59
N LEU A 35 2.89 -3.82 33.14
CA LEU A 35 2.76 -5.27 33.17
C LEU A 35 3.64 -5.98 32.13
N ILE A 36 3.86 -5.37 30.97
CA ILE A 36 4.80 -5.86 29.95
C ILE A 36 6.22 -5.77 30.52
N ASN A 37 6.64 -4.60 31.00
CA ASN A 37 7.98 -4.41 31.54
C ASN A 37 8.29 -5.36 32.71
N GLY A 38 7.31 -5.62 33.58
CA GLY A 38 7.46 -6.56 34.70
C GLY A 38 7.72 -8.01 34.30
N ARG A 39 7.29 -8.44 33.10
CA ARG A 39 7.50 -9.82 32.60
C ARG A 39 8.66 -9.95 31.61
N LEU A 40 9.20 -8.86 31.06
CA LEU A 40 10.30 -8.91 30.07
C LEU A 40 11.57 -9.56 30.62
N SER A 41 11.78 -9.53 31.94
CA SER A 41 12.93 -10.15 32.61
C SER A 41 12.67 -11.57 33.10
N GLY A 42 11.50 -12.15 32.82
CA GLY A 42 11.08 -13.42 33.44
C GLY A 42 10.27 -14.33 32.53
N ASP A 43 9.58 -15.28 33.14
CA ASP A 43 8.74 -16.24 32.43
C ASP A 43 7.56 -15.53 31.74
N GLY A 44 7.29 -15.91 30.50
CA GLY A 44 6.25 -15.29 29.67
C GLY A 44 6.67 -14.05 28.85
N ALA A 45 7.94 -13.63 28.89
CA ALA A 45 8.47 -12.55 28.05
C ALA A 45 8.20 -12.76 26.56
N THR A 46 8.27 -14.01 26.10
CA THR A 46 8.05 -14.40 24.69
C THR A 46 6.67 -14.98 24.41
N SER A 47 5.73 -14.92 25.36
CA SER A 47 4.40 -15.51 25.20
C SER A 47 3.56 -14.80 24.12
N ASP A 48 2.60 -15.52 23.52
CA ASP A 48 1.63 -14.96 22.56
C ASP A 48 0.90 -13.74 23.14
N ALA A 49 0.58 -13.78 24.44
CA ALA A 49 -0.10 -12.68 25.12
C ALA A 49 0.78 -11.43 25.21
N THR A 50 2.07 -11.58 25.52
CA THR A 50 3.03 -10.47 25.55
C THR A 50 3.23 -9.87 24.16
N ILE A 51 3.47 -10.70 23.14
CA ILE A 51 3.60 -10.25 21.75
C ILE A 51 2.34 -9.48 21.34
N THR A 52 1.16 -10.05 21.58
CA THR A 52 -0.11 -9.43 21.20
C THR A 52 -0.34 -8.11 21.94
N ALA A 53 0.01 -8.02 23.24
CA ALA A 53 -0.12 -6.78 24.00
C ALA A 53 0.76 -5.67 23.40
N ILE A 54 2.03 -5.97 23.06
CA ILE A 54 2.93 -5.01 22.42
C ILE A 54 2.40 -4.58 21.05
N LEU A 55 1.84 -5.49 20.25
CA LEU A 55 1.22 -5.14 18.96
C LEU A 55 0.03 -4.19 19.11
N PHE A 56 -0.80 -4.36 20.14
CA PHE A 56 -1.89 -3.41 20.44
C PHE A 56 -1.34 -2.04 20.86
N MET A 57 -0.24 -1.98 21.61
CA MET A 57 0.44 -0.73 21.95
C MET A 57 1.03 -0.05 20.71
N ALA A 58 1.71 -0.81 19.84
CA ALA A 58 2.21 -0.30 18.56
C ALA A 58 1.07 0.30 17.72
N LYS A 59 -0.07 -0.39 17.62
CA LYS A 59 -1.26 0.14 16.95
C LYS A 59 -1.72 1.44 17.59
N ALA A 60 -1.84 1.51 18.92
CA ALA A 60 -2.26 2.73 19.60
C ALA A 60 -1.36 3.93 19.26
N GLU A 61 -0.05 3.73 19.19
CA GLU A 61 0.91 4.77 18.80
C GLU A 61 0.77 5.15 17.31
N TYR A 62 0.65 4.16 16.42
CA TYR A 62 0.38 4.40 15.00
C TYR A 62 -0.87 5.27 14.81
N PHE A 63 -1.97 4.94 15.48
CA PHE A 63 -3.22 5.67 15.34
C PHE A 63 -3.15 7.11 15.85
N GLN A 64 -2.27 7.37 16.82
CA GLN A 64 -1.97 8.72 17.30
C GLN A 64 -0.96 9.47 16.40
N GLY A 65 -0.43 8.84 15.34
CA GLY A 65 0.59 9.41 14.46
C GLY A 65 2.02 9.36 15.05
N ASN A 66 2.21 8.65 16.16
CA ASN A 66 3.50 8.51 16.83
C ASN A 66 4.34 7.40 16.17
N HIS A 67 4.68 7.57 14.89
CA HIS A 67 5.37 6.54 14.11
C HIS A 67 6.73 6.14 14.71
N GLY A 68 7.46 7.07 15.33
CA GLY A 68 8.71 6.74 16.03
C GLY A 68 8.51 5.76 17.19
N VAL A 69 7.45 5.93 17.99
CA VAL A 69 7.15 5.04 19.12
C VAL A 69 6.56 3.71 18.63
N TRP A 70 5.74 3.74 17.57
CA TRP A 70 5.28 2.52 16.88
C TRP A 70 6.48 1.67 16.43
N SER A 71 7.49 2.26 15.79
CA SER A 71 8.69 1.54 15.33
C SER A 71 9.46 0.93 16.50
N VAL A 72 9.62 1.65 17.62
CA VAL A 72 10.24 1.09 18.84
C VAL A 72 9.48 -0.14 19.36
N HIS A 73 8.14 -0.12 19.34
CA HIS A 73 7.36 -1.31 19.70
C HIS A 73 7.57 -2.46 18.71
N MET A 74 7.63 -2.18 17.40
CA MET A 74 7.86 -3.19 16.37
C MET A 74 9.26 -3.83 16.48
N ASP A 75 10.29 -3.05 16.78
CA ASP A 75 11.64 -3.55 17.10
C ASP A 75 11.61 -4.48 18.32
N GLY A 76 10.85 -4.11 19.35
CA GLY A 76 10.63 -4.94 20.53
C GLY A 76 9.97 -6.29 20.18
N VAL A 77 8.94 -6.27 19.33
CA VAL A 77 8.30 -7.51 18.84
C VAL A 77 9.29 -8.34 18.05
N LYS A 78 10.05 -7.74 17.13
CA LYS A 78 11.07 -8.43 16.34
C LYS A 78 12.05 -9.16 17.24
N ARG A 79 12.56 -8.48 18.26
CA ARG A 79 13.49 -9.09 19.22
C ARG A 79 12.87 -10.27 19.98
N ILE A 80 11.62 -10.14 20.41
CA ILE A 80 10.90 -11.22 21.11
C ILE A 80 10.68 -12.43 20.20
N VAL A 81 10.34 -12.21 18.93
CA VAL A 81 10.17 -13.26 17.93
C VAL A 81 11.47 -14.00 17.65
N GLU A 82 12.58 -13.27 17.52
CA GLU A 82 13.93 -13.87 17.40
C GLU A 82 14.27 -14.75 18.62
N LEU A 83 14.00 -14.27 19.84
CA LEU A 83 14.22 -15.04 21.07
C LEU A 83 13.34 -16.30 21.15
N ARG A 84 12.19 -16.28 20.50
CA ARG A 84 11.29 -17.44 20.39
C ARG A 84 11.68 -18.40 19.26
N GLY A 85 12.73 -18.08 18.50
CA GLY A 85 13.25 -18.93 17.44
C GLY A 85 12.68 -18.67 16.06
N GLY A 86 12.05 -17.52 15.81
CA GLY A 86 11.59 -17.11 14.48
C GLY A 86 10.08 -16.97 14.33
N MET A 87 9.64 -16.48 13.17
CA MET A 87 8.22 -16.25 12.86
C MET A 87 7.44 -17.56 12.72
N GLU A 88 8.11 -18.60 12.22
CA GLU A 88 7.59 -19.95 12.00
C GLU A 88 7.19 -20.68 13.29
N THR A 89 7.70 -20.25 14.44
CA THR A 89 7.35 -20.83 15.74
C THR A 89 6.04 -20.26 16.31
N LEU A 90 5.51 -19.21 15.68
CA LEU A 90 4.29 -18.53 16.08
C LEU A 90 3.07 -19.16 15.39
N SER A 91 1.92 -19.12 16.06
CA SER A 91 0.66 -19.47 15.40
C SER A 91 0.36 -18.50 14.26
N GLN A 92 -0.34 -18.99 13.22
CA GLN A 92 -0.73 -18.19 12.05
C GLN A 92 -1.45 -16.88 12.44
N LEU A 93 -2.28 -16.93 13.48
CA LEU A 93 -3.00 -15.77 14.00
C LEU A 93 -2.05 -14.68 14.52
N ILE A 94 -1.00 -15.06 15.24
CA ILE A 94 0.00 -14.11 15.75
C ILE A 94 0.83 -13.55 14.59
N GLN A 95 1.24 -14.39 13.64
CA GLN A 95 1.96 -13.92 12.45
C GLN A 95 1.15 -12.86 11.69
N GLN A 96 -0.14 -13.13 11.43
CA GLN A 96 -1.04 -12.17 10.78
C GLN A 96 -1.17 -10.86 11.56
N LYS A 97 -1.22 -10.92 12.90
CA LYS A 97 -1.26 -9.71 13.74
C LYS A 97 0.05 -8.92 13.65
N ILE A 98 1.19 -9.58 13.57
CA ILE A 98 2.49 -8.94 13.37
C ILE A 98 2.50 -8.21 12.04
N TYR A 99 2.29 -8.92 10.92
CA TYR A 99 2.31 -8.33 9.59
C TYR A 99 1.29 -7.20 9.42
N SER A 100 0.06 -7.38 9.92
CA SER A 100 -0.96 -6.33 9.85
C SER A 100 -0.66 -5.10 10.70
N THR A 101 0.17 -5.21 11.74
CA THR A 101 0.59 -4.05 12.53
C THR A 101 1.79 -3.37 11.90
N ASP A 102 2.69 -4.17 11.34
CA ASP A 102 3.91 -3.69 10.72
C ASP A 102 3.64 -2.91 9.42
N ILE A 103 2.74 -3.44 8.59
CA ILE A 103 2.42 -2.84 7.30
C ILE A 103 1.80 -1.44 7.41
N LEU A 104 1.05 -1.18 8.49
CA LEU A 104 0.37 0.10 8.71
C LEU A 104 1.36 1.26 8.75
N GLY A 105 2.36 1.16 9.62
CA GLY A 105 3.39 2.19 9.72
C GLY A 105 4.27 2.22 8.48
N CYS A 106 4.73 1.05 8.01
CA CYS A 106 5.64 0.99 6.87
C CYS A 106 5.06 1.61 5.58
N MET A 107 3.78 1.41 5.31
CA MET A 107 3.12 2.03 4.15
C MET A 107 3.02 3.56 4.26
N GLU A 108 2.71 4.09 5.45
CA GLU A 108 2.47 5.52 5.66
C GLU A 108 3.76 6.34 5.62
N ILE A 109 4.86 5.81 6.18
CA ILE A 109 6.15 6.53 6.24
C ILE A 109 7.21 6.00 5.25
N GLY A 110 6.86 5.00 4.44
CA GLY A 110 7.82 4.37 3.53
C GLY A 110 8.95 3.62 4.22
N ALA A 111 8.71 3.07 5.42
CA ALA A 111 9.72 2.34 6.16
C ALA A 111 9.89 0.90 5.64
N ILE A 112 11.07 0.35 5.87
CA ILE A 112 11.39 -1.05 5.57
C ILE A 112 10.62 -1.93 6.56
N PRO A 113 9.90 -2.97 6.10
CA PRO A 113 9.25 -3.93 6.99
C PRO A 113 10.23 -4.58 7.97
N HIS A 114 9.81 -4.74 9.23
CA HIS A 114 10.68 -5.27 10.28
C HIS A 114 10.90 -6.78 10.14
N PHE A 115 9.96 -7.47 9.50
CA PHE A 115 9.97 -8.94 9.32
C PHE A 115 10.14 -9.33 7.85
N PRO A 116 10.87 -10.41 7.54
CA PRO A 116 11.02 -10.88 6.18
C PRO A 116 9.70 -11.42 5.63
N ALA A 117 9.44 -11.20 4.34
CA ALA A 117 8.30 -11.80 3.65
C ALA A 117 8.43 -13.32 3.43
N VAL A 118 9.62 -13.89 3.64
CA VAL A 118 9.92 -15.32 3.40
C VAL A 118 9.07 -16.26 4.26
N SER A 119 8.62 -15.79 5.42
CA SER A 119 7.73 -16.52 6.33
C SER A 119 6.26 -16.49 5.92
N LEU A 120 5.89 -15.78 4.84
CA LEU A 120 4.55 -15.83 4.28
C LEU A 120 4.40 -17.04 3.34
N PRO A 121 3.20 -17.65 3.28
CA PRO A 121 2.94 -18.71 2.31
C PRO A 121 3.32 -18.26 0.89
N LYS A 122 4.15 -19.06 0.22
CA LYS A 122 4.47 -18.86 -1.20
C LYS A 122 3.23 -19.18 -2.04
N PRO A 123 3.06 -18.54 -3.22
CA PRO A 123 1.92 -18.80 -4.08
C PRO A 123 1.84 -20.29 -4.42
N LEU A 124 0.62 -20.83 -4.45
CA LEU A 124 0.35 -22.23 -4.76
C LEU A 124 0.55 -22.56 -6.26
N CYS A 125 0.56 -21.55 -7.13
CA CYS A 125 0.68 -21.71 -8.58
C CYS A 125 2.14 -21.57 -9.04
N PRO A 126 2.62 -22.42 -9.97
CA PRO A 126 3.92 -22.24 -10.58
C PRO A 126 3.95 -20.95 -11.43
N PRO A 127 5.11 -20.28 -11.56
CA PRO A 127 5.26 -18.98 -12.22
C PRO A 127 5.02 -18.98 -13.76
N TYR A 128 4.53 -20.07 -14.34
CA TYR A 128 4.54 -20.32 -15.78
C TYR A 128 3.16 -20.46 -16.45
N HIS A 129 2.06 -20.22 -15.73
CA HIS A 129 0.72 -20.15 -16.32
C HIS A 129 0.11 -18.78 -15.99
N CYS A 130 0.49 -17.78 -16.79
CA CYS A 130 0.22 -16.36 -16.56
C CYS A 130 -1.19 -15.95 -17.01
N ASP A 131 -2.05 -15.59 -16.05
CA ASP A 131 -3.18 -14.67 -16.27
C ASP A 131 -2.70 -13.26 -15.89
N LEU A 132 -1.72 -12.71 -16.62
CA LEU A 132 -1.31 -11.31 -16.41
C LEU A 132 -2.24 -10.38 -17.19
N PRO A 133 -2.57 -9.20 -16.64
CA PRO A 133 -3.26 -8.16 -17.37
C PRO A 133 -2.56 -7.80 -18.69
N PRO A 134 -3.30 -7.55 -19.78
CA PRO A 134 -2.71 -7.23 -21.07
C PRO A 134 -1.72 -6.07 -21.04
N ALA A 135 -1.98 -5.03 -20.24
CA ALA A 135 -1.06 -3.91 -20.10
C ALA A 135 0.24 -4.28 -19.37
N ILE A 136 0.20 -5.23 -18.43
CA ILE A 136 1.41 -5.74 -17.76
C ILE A 136 2.24 -6.60 -18.73
N VAL A 137 1.58 -7.43 -19.54
CA VAL A 137 2.26 -8.20 -20.60
C VAL A 137 2.99 -7.26 -21.57
N SER A 138 2.30 -6.22 -22.03
CA SER A 138 2.89 -5.21 -22.93
C SER A 138 4.07 -4.46 -22.29
N LEU A 139 4.01 -4.15 -21.00
CA LEU A 139 5.15 -3.55 -20.30
C LEU A 139 6.32 -4.51 -20.18
N ALA A 140 6.08 -5.80 -19.89
CA ALA A 140 7.12 -6.82 -19.75
C ALA A 140 7.85 -7.14 -21.07
N GLU A 141 7.25 -6.86 -22.22
CA GLU A 141 7.90 -6.98 -23.53
C GLU A 141 8.97 -5.91 -23.78
N ILE A 142 8.83 -4.74 -23.14
CA ILE A 142 9.69 -3.57 -23.37
C ILE A 142 10.67 -3.35 -22.21
N TYR A 143 10.22 -3.58 -20.98
CA TYR A 143 10.96 -3.33 -19.75
C TYR A 143 11.33 -4.63 -19.06
N THR A 144 12.53 -4.68 -18.48
CA THR A 144 12.97 -5.84 -17.71
C THR A 144 12.37 -5.79 -16.31
N LEU A 145 11.38 -6.64 -16.07
CA LEU A 145 10.71 -6.77 -14.77
C LEU A 145 11.24 -7.97 -13.99
N ASP A 146 11.40 -7.80 -12.67
CA ASP A 146 11.84 -8.87 -11.78
C ASP A 146 10.90 -10.10 -11.83
N PRO A 147 11.44 -11.34 -11.94
CA PRO A 147 10.61 -12.54 -12.03
C PRO A 147 9.74 -12.81 -10.79
N ASP A 148 10.25 -12.53 -9.58
CA ASP A 148 9.47 -12.71 -8.35
C ASP A 148 8.34 -11.67 -8.28
N PHE A 149 8.58 -10.46 -8.80
CA PHE A 149 7.55 -9.45 -8.96
C PHE A 149 6.47 -9.87 -9.97
N LEU A 150 6.83 -10.38 -11.14
CA LEU A 150 5.87 -10.90 -12.12
C LEU A 150 4.99 -12.02 -11.54
N ALA A 151 5.59 -12.91 -10.75
CA ALA A 151 4.84 -13.97 -10.06
C ALA A 151 3.81 -13.39 -9.07
N LEU A 152 4.16 -12.33 -8.34
CA LEU A 152 3.21 -11.63 -7.46
C LEU A 152 2.09 -10.94 -8.23
N LEU A 153 2.39 -10.31 -9.37
CA LEU A 153 1.36 -9.68 -10.22
C LEU A 153 0.35 -10.71 -10.75
N SER A 154 0.82 -11.91 -11.11
CA SER A 154 -0.07 -13.01 -11.47
C SER A 154 -0.96 -13.43 -10.31
N GLU A 155 -0.41 -13.53 -9.10
CA GLU A 155 -1.18 -13.88 -7.89
C GLU A 155 -2.24 -12.82 -7.56
N ILE A 156 -1.91 -11.53 -7.71
CA ILE A 156 -2.88 -10.43 -7.57
C ILE A 156 -4.02 -10.59 -8.56
N THR A 157 -3.73 -11.02 -9.79
CA THR A 157 -4.76 -11.20 -10.83
C THR A 157 -5.71 -12.34 -10.48
N THR A 158 -5.17 -13.49 -10.06
CA THR A 158 -5.98 -14.59 -9.54
C THR A 158 -6.80 -14.14 -8.32
N HIS A 159 -6.20 -13.39 -7.39
CA HIS A 159 -6.89 -12.88 -6.22
C HIS A 159 -8.02 -11.92 -6.58
N ALA A 160 -7.80 -10.99 -7.51
CA ALA A 160 -8.81 -10.03 -7.97
C ALA A 160 -9.98 -10.70 -8.71
N ALA A 161 -9.71 -11.79 -9.43
CA ALA A 161 -10.72 -12.54 -10.18
C ALA A 161 -11.62 -13.42 -9.30
N TYR A 162 -11.05 -14.07 -8.28
CA TYR A 162 -11.74 -15.14 -7.55
C TYR A 162 -12.10 -14.80 -6.10
N SER A 163 -11.53 -13.75 -5.51
CA SER A 163 -11.57 -13.58 -4.05
C SER A 163 -12.62 -12.57 -3.54
N SER A 164 -13.38 -12.99 -2.54
CA SER A 164 -13.96 -12.08 -1.53
C SER A 164 -12.85 -11.71 -0.56
N ALA A 165 -12.58 -10.41 -0.31
CA ALA A 165 -11.48 -9.94 0.55
C ALA A 165 -11.06 -10.95 1.64
N THR A 166 -9.81 -11.42 1.60
CA THR A 166 -9.28 -12.44 2.52
C THR A 166 -7.98 -11.97 3.18
N HIS A 167 -7.44 -12.79 4.08
CA HIS A 167 -6.07 -12.66 4.59
C HIS A 167 -5.00 -12.62 3.49
N ASP A 168 -5.31 -13.08 2.28
CA ASP A 168 -4.38 -13.12 1.16
C ASP A 168 -4.03 -11.71 0.65
N THR A 169 -4.97 -10.75 0.72
CA THR A 169 -4.70 -9.34 0.40
C THR A 169 -3.55 -8.80 1.24
N LEU A 170 -3.54 -9.10 2.55
CA LEU A 170 -2.50 -8.63 3.47
C LEU A 170 -1.13 -9.23 3.13
N ASN A 171 -1.10 -10.54 2.85
CA ASN A 171 0.14 -11.24 2.48
C ASN A 171 0.71 -10.70 1.16
N LEU A 172 -0.15 -10.38 0.19
CA LEU A 172 0.24 -9.76 -1.07
C LEU A 172 0.80 -8.36 -0.85
N GLN A 173 0.10 -7.50 -0.10
CA GLN A 173 0.58 -6.14 0.22
C GLN A 173 1.95 -6.18 0.92
N TYR A 174 2.13 -7.08 1.89
CA TYR A 174 3.38 -7.18 2.65
C TYR A 174 4.54 -7.65 1.75
N ARG A 175 4.29 -8.58 0.82
CA ARG A 175 5.27 -9.05 -0.17
C ARG A 175 5.68 -7.93 -1.13
N LEU A 176 4.72 -7.17 -1.67
CA LEU A 176 5.00 -5.99 -2.51
C LEU A 176 5.83 -4.95 -1.76
N LEU A 177 5.46 -4.64 -0.52
CA LEU A 177 6.18 -3.65 0.29
C LEU A 177 7.62 -4.09 0.61
N SER A 178 7.84 -5.39 0.83
CA SER A 178 9.16 -5.96 1.05
C SER A 178 10.06 -5.84 -0.19
N LEU A 179 9.50 -6.07 -1.38
CA LEU A 179 10.22 -5.86 -2.65
C LEU A 179 10.54 -4.38 -2.89
N TYR A 180 9.56 -3.49 -2.67
CA TYR A 180 9.75 -2.04 -2.80
C TYR A 180 10.88 -1.53 -1.89
N SER A 181 10.88 -1.95 -0.63
CA SER A 181 11.85 -1.52 0.37
C SER A 181 13.28 -2.01 0.08
N THR A 182 13.41 -3.24 -0.43
CA THR A 182 14.72 -3.82 -0.79
C THR A 182 15.38 -3.03 -1.93
N ARG A 183 14.59 -2.64 -2.94
CA ARG A 183 15.09 -1.83 -4.07
C ARG A 183 15.45 -0.40 -3.68
N GLN A 184 14.62 0.25 -2.86
CA GLN A 184 14.93 1.61 -2.38
C GLN A 184 16.30 1.67 -1.69
N TYR A 185 16.67 0.63 -0.93
CA TYR A 185 17.97 0.56 -0.25
C TYR A 185 19.14 0.32 -1.22
N GLN A 186 18.93 -0.46 -2.29
CA GLN A 186 19.94 -0.69 -3.32
C GLN A 186 20.30 0.60 -4.06
N HIS A 187 19.34 1.48 -4.33
CA HIS A 187 19.59 2.77 -4.99
C HIS A 187 20.23 3.84 -4.07
N LEU A 188 20.21 3.66 -2.75
CA LEU A 188 20.78 4.60 -1.77
C LEU A 188 22.25 4.30 -1.41
N LEU A 189 22.77 3.12 -1.75
CA LEU A 189 24.18 2.77 -1.58
C LEU A 189 24.94 3.12 -2.87
N PRO A 190 25.76 4.18 -2.91
CA PRO A 190 26.65 4.39 -4.05
C PRO A 190 27.72 3.30 -4.02
N ASP A 191 27.66 2.37 -4.97
CA ASP A 191 28.72 1.39 -5.16
C ASP A 191 29.97 2.11 -5.71
N PRO A 192 31.09 2.15 -4.96
CA PRO A 192 32.29 2.87 -5.37
C PRO A 192 33.00 2.27 -6.60
N ASN A 193 32.55 1.12 -7.12
CA ASN A 193 33.16 0.46 -8.28
C ASN A 193 32.42 0.66 -9.62
N PHE A 194 31.34 1.45 -9.68
CA PHE A 194 30.49 1.56 -10.88
C PHE A 194 30.99 2.49 -12.00
N PHE A 195 32.27 2.90 -11.99
CA PHE A 195 32.86 3.76 -13.02
C PHE A 195 33.53 3.00 -14.17
N THR A 196 32.93 1.91 -14.68
CA THR A 196 33.35 1.35 -15.98
C THR A 196 32.24 0.47 -16.58
N GLY A 197 31.38 1.01 -17.45
CA GLY A 197 30.48 0.18 -18.25
C GLY A 197 29.36 0.93 -18.99
N THR A 198 29.56 1.17 -20.29
CA THR A 198 28.53 1.36 -21.34
C THR A 198 27.32 2.27 -21.03
N PHE A 199 27.40 3.53 -21.48
CA PHE A 199 26.34 4.55 -21.39
C PHE A 199 24.98 4.21 -22.05
N TYR A 200 24.90 3.21 -22.94
CA TYR A 200 23.65 2.81 -23.58
C TYR A 200 22.81 1.81 -22.75
N GLY A 201 23.44 1.01 -21.87
CA GLY A 201 22.73 0.04 -21.02
C GLY A 201 22.10 0.65 -19.78
N GLN A 202 22.77 1.65 -19.19
CA GLN A 202 22.30 2.33 -17.98
C GLN A 202 20.95 3.06 -18.15
N GLY A 203 20.65 3.56 -19.36
CA GLY A 203 19.40 4.27 -19.62
C GLY A 203 18.17 3.37 -19.62
N GLN A 204 18.26 2.18 -20.19
CA GLN A 204 17.16 1.22 -20.26
C GLN A 204 16.93 0.48 -18.94
N GLU A 205 18.01 0.17 -18.22
CA GLU A 205 17.95 -0.43 -16.89
C GLU A 205 17.29 0.54 -15.89
N ALA A 206 17.70 1.82 -15.89
CA ALA A 206 17.07 2.85 -15.07
C ALA A 206 15.59 3.07 -15.40
N GLN A 207 15.19 2.97 -16.68
CA GLN A 207 13.78 3.05 -17.07
C GLN A 207 12.98 1.84 -16.59
N SER A 208 13.55 0.64 -16.69
CA SER A 208 12.91 -0.59 -16.21
C SER A 208 12.69 -0.55 -14.70
N ASP A 209 13.65 -0.03 -13.93
CA ASP A 209 13.51 0.18 -12.49
C ASP A 209 12.40 1.18 -12.15
N ILE A 210 12.32 2.30 -12.88
CA ILE A 210 11.23 3.28 -12.70
C ILE A 210 9.87 2.65 -12.99
N VAL A 211 9.73 1.91 -14.10
CA VAL A 211 8.46 1.25 -14.46
C VAL A 211 8.06 0.23 -13.41
N GLN A 212 9.02 -0.59 -12.95
CA GLN A 212 8.78 -1.55 -11.88
C GLN A 212 8.35 -0.86 -10.58
N GLU A 213 9.00 0.25 -10.19
CA GLU A 213 8.64 0.98 -8.97
C GLU A 213 7.23 1.58 -9.05
N ILE A 214 6.89 2.21 -10.18
CA ILE A 214 5.54 2.75 -10.42
C ILE A 214 4.50 1.62 -10.36
N LEU A 215 4.79 0.46 -10.98
CA LEU A 215 3.89 -0.69 -10.99
C LEU A 215 3.73 -1.29 -9.58
N LEU A 216 4.80 -1.33 -8.77
CA LEU A 216 4.75 -1.72 -7.35
C LEU A 216 3.83 -0.80 -6.55
N ILE A 217 4.01 0.53 -6.69
CA ILE A 217 3.17 1.52 -5.99
C ILE A 217 1.71 1.38 -6.43
N GLY A 218 1.46 1.29 -7.74
CA GLY A 218 0.12 1.08 -8.29
C GLY A 218 -0.54 -0.19 -7.74
N ALA A 219 0.19 -1.32 -7.72
CA ALA A 219 -0.32 -2.58 -7.18
C ALA A 219 -0.63 -2.50 -5.68
N MET A 220 0.21 -1.82 -4.89
CA MET A 220 -0.06 -1.57 -3.47
C MET A 220 -1.31 -0.71 -3.25
N LEU A 221 -1.52 0.34 -4.06
CA LEU A 221 -2.72 1.18 -4.03
C LEU A 221 -3.96 0.37 -4.44
N PHE A 222 -3.86 -0.44 -5.49
CA PHE A 222 -4.96 -1.31 -5.94
C PHE A 222 -5.42 -2.28 -4.86
N LEU A 223 -4.49 -3.02 -4.23
CA LEU A 223 -4.81 -3.90 -3.11
C LEU A 223 -5.33 -3.14 -1.88
N SER A 224 -5.09 -1.83 -1.83
CA SER A 224 -5.55 -0.95 -0.76
C SER A 224 -6.94 -0.38 -1.01
N LEU A 225 -7.55 -0.63 -2.17
CA LEU A 225 -8.90 -0.15 -2.48
C LEU A 225 -9.89 -0.66 -1.42
N PRO A 226 -10.89 0.14 -1.01
CA PRO A 226 -11.80 -0.22 0.07
C PRO A 226 -12.48 -1.58 -0.10
N HIS A 227 -12.79 -1.98 -1.34
CA HIS A 227 -13.44 -3.25 -1.63
C HIS A 227 -12.51 -4.48 -1.57
N MET A 228 -11.19 -4.27 -1.64
CA MET A 228 -10.19 -5.33 -1.48
C MET A 228 -9.90 -5.65 -0.02
N ARG A 229 -10.44 -4.85 0.90
CA ARG A 229 -10.25 -4.97 2.35
C ARG A 229 -11.47 -5.60 3.00
N THR A 230 -11.23 -6.52 3.93
CA THR A 230 -12.27 -7.21 4.71
C THR A 230 -12.98 -6.28 5.68
N LEU A 231 -12.25 -5.32 6.26
CA LEU A 231 -12.79 -4.28 7.12
C LEU A 231 -12.14 -2.94 6.80
N PRO A 232 -12.91 -1.83 6.84
CA PRO A 232 -12.33 -0.51 6.78
C PRO A 232 -11.38 -0.32 7.97
N PRO A 233 -10.18 0.25 7.75
CA PRO A 233 -9.26 0.50 8.85
C PRO A 233 -9.86 1.56 9.79
N ILE A 234 -9.64 1.40 11.09
CA ILE A 234 -10.21 2.28 12.13
C ILE A 234 -9.77 3.74 11.92
N ARG A 235 -8.52 3.93 11.50
CA ARG A 235 -7.99 5.17 10.92
C ARG A 235 -7.60 4.85 9.48
N PRO A 236 -7.99 5.67 8.49
CA PRO A 236 -7.46 5.57 7.14
C PRO A 236 -5.92 5.57 7.17
N ILE A 237 -5.30 4.70 6.39
CA ILE A 237 -3.85 4.80 6.16
C ILE A 237 -3.63 6.08 5.35
N ASP A 238 -2.69 6.92 5.75
CA ASP A 238 -2.28 8.04 4.91
C ASP A 238 -1.36 7.53 3.81
N TYR A 239 -1.79 7.68 2.55
CA TYR A 239 -1.03 7.29 1.37
C TYR A 239 -0.19 8.43 0.81
N SER A 240 -0.10 9.58 1.50
CA SER A 240 0.63 10.76 1.04
C SER A 240 2.06 10.45 0.60
N TYR A 241 2.78 9.57 1.30
CA TYR A 241 4.11 9.11 0.91
C TYR A 241 4.09 8.40 -0.46
N LEU A 242 3.26 7.37 -0.61
CA LEU A 242 3.15 6.60 -1.85
C LEU A 242 2.66 7.46 -3.02
N LEU A 243 1.70 8.37 -2.77
CA LEU A 243 1.20 9.32 -3.76
C LEU A 243 2.26 10.33 -4.17
N SER A 244 3.05 10.85 -3.22
CA SER A 244 4.16 11.75 -3.53
C SER A 244 5.22 11.05 -4.38
N ARG A 245 5.55 9.79 -4.07
CA ARG A 245 6.46 8.96 -4.88
C ARG A 245 5.89 8.75 -6.28
N LEU A 246 4.64 8.30 -6.39
CA LEU A 246 3.97 8.09 -7.67
C LEU A 246 3.96 9.36 -8.52
N ASN A 247 3.59 10.50 -7.94
CA ASN A 247 3.55 11.78 -8.64
C ASN A 247 4.92 12.25 -9.12
N SER A 248 5.98 11.97 -8.35
CA SER A 248 7.36 12.30 -8.72
C SER A 248 7.84 11.56 -9.97
N PHE A 249 7.28 10.38 -10.24
CA PHE A 249 7.57 9.60 -11.43
C PHE A 249 6.61 9.86 -12.59
N LEU A 250 5.33 10.12 -12.31
CA LEU A 250 4.35 10.41 -13.36
C LEU A 250 4.56 11.79 -13.99
N SER A 251 4.95 12.80 -13.21
CA SER A 251 5.11 14.17 -13.74
C SER A 251 6.16 14.27 -14.85
N PRO A 252 7.37 13.67 -14.72
CA PRO A 252 8.36 13.64 -15.80
C PRO A 252 7.99 12.69 -16.94
N SER A 253 7.18 11.67 -16.67
CA SER A 253 6.82 10.63 -17.65
C SER A 253 5.98 11.14 -18.82
N PHE A 254 5.34 12.31 -18.70
CA PHE A 254 4.72 13.02 -19.83
C PHE A 254 5.71 13.38 -20.94
N ASN A 255 7.01 13.37 -20.65
CA ASN A 255 8.06 13.63 -21.63
C ASN A 255 8.74 12.33 -22.13
N ASN A 256 8.37 11.16 -21.60
CA ASN A 256 8.93 9.89 -22.03
C ASN A 256 8.04 9.24 -23.11
N HIS A 257 8.47 9.35 -24.36
CA HIS A 257 7.73 8.84 -25.52
C HIS A 257 7.43 7.35 -25.46
N THR A 258 8.28 6.53 -24.81
CA THR A 258 8.08 5.08 -24.73
C THR A 258 6.96 4.73 -23.74
N LEU A 259 6.93 5.36 -22.58
CA LEU A 259 5.91 5.08 -21.56
C LEU A 259 4.52 5.59 -21.98
N LEU A 260 4.48 6.69 -22.76
CA LEU A 260 3.25 7.21 -23.38
C LEU A 260 2.58 6.26 -24.37
N LEU A 261 3.24 5.17 -24.80
CA LEU A 261 2.61 4.12 -25.58
C LEU A 261 1.66 3.25 -24.74
N HIS A 262 1.83 3.22 -23.41
CA HIS A 262 1.00 2.43 -22.48
C HIS A 262 -0.01 3.34 -21.77
N ARG A 263 -0.90 3.96 -22.54
CA ARG A 263 -1.83 4.99 -22.05
C ARG A 263 -2.82 4.46 -21.02
N GLU A 264 -3.26 3.22 -21.18
CA GLU A 264 -4.19 2.54 -20.28
C GLU A 264 -3.56 2.29 -18.91
N PHE A 265 -2.26 1.96 -18.88
CA PHE A 265 -1.50 1.83 -17.64
C PHE A 265 -1.37 3.19 -16.93
N LEU A 266 -1.02 4.25 -17.67
CA LEU A 266 -0.90 5.60 -17.11
C LEU A 266 -2.25 6.16 -16.63
N LEU A 267 -3.33 5.88 -17.36
CA LEU A 267 -4.70 6.18 -16.95
C LEU A 267 -5.05 5.45 -15.66
N TRP A 268 -4.74 4.17 -15.56
CA TRP A 268 -5.00 3.37 -14.36
C TRP A 268 -4.26 3.89 -13.12
N LEU A 269 -3.00 4.27 -13.26
CA LEU A 269 -2.24 4.90 -12.18
C LEU A 269 -2.81 6.26 -11.76
N SER A 270 -3.16 7.09 -12.74
CA SER A 270 -3.76 8.40 -12.50
C SER A 270 -5.11 8.26 -11.77
N PHE A 271 -5.91 7.28 -12.19
CA PHE A 271 -7.17 6.93 -11.53
C PHE A 271 -6.95 6.49 -10.08
N LEU A 272 -6.00 5.58 -9.80
CA LEU A 272 -5.70 5.18 -8.42
C LEU A 272 -5.19 6.36 -7.59
N GLY A 273 -4.31 7.19 -8.15
CA GLY A 273 -3.83 8.40 -7.49
C GLY A 273 -4.97 9.36 -7.15
N GLU A 274 -5.95 9.52 -8.04
CA GLU A 274 -7.14 10.32 -7.81
C GLU A 274 -8.02 9.71 -6.69
N VAL A 275 -8.25 8.40 -6.69
CA VAL A 275 -9.03 7.70 -5.65
C VAL A 275 -8.45 7.94 -4.26
N PHE A 276 -7.13 7.80 -4.09
CA PHE A 276 -6.50 7.92 -2.78
C PHE A 276 -6.21 9.37 -2.38
N SER A 277 -6.01 10.28 -3.33
CA SER A 277 -5.89 11.71 -3.03
C SER A 277 -7.22 12.31 -2.60
N SER A 278 -8.32 12.00 -3.30
CA SER A 278 -9.68 12.45 -2.94
C SER A 278 -10.16 11.85 -1.60
N SER A 279 -9.77 10.61 -1.29
CA SER A 279 -10.07 9.98 0.01
C SER A 279 -9.30 10.60 1.18
N SER A 280 -8.06 11.06 0.95
CA SER A 280 -7.26 11.78 1.97
C SER A 280 -7.79 13.20 2.22
N ILE A 281 -8.44 13.81 1.21
CA ILE A 281 -9.02 15.16 1.26
C ILE A 281 -10.41 15.20 1.93
N ALA A 282 -10.85 14.13 2.60
CA ALA A 282 -12.07 14.17 3.43
C ALA A 282 -11.99 15.18 4.61
N LEU A 283 -10.82 15.78 4.89
CA LEU A 283 -10.61 16.77 5.95
C LEU A 283 -10.65 18.25 5.50
N SER A 284 -10.78 18.58 4.21
CA SER A 284 -10.89 19.99 3.79
C SER A 284 -11.98 20.21 2.75
N ILE A 285 -13.18 20.52 3.22
CA ILE A 285 -14.36 20.92 2.43
C ILE A 285 -14.11 22.22 1.62
N TYR A 286 -12.97 22.91 1.80
CA TYR A 286 -12.73 24.24 1.23
C TYR A 286 -11.52 24.38 0.29
N ALA A 287 -10.89 23.28 -0.14
CA ALA A 287 -9.80 23.35 -1.13
C ALA A 287 -9.85 22.17 -2.13
N ARG A 288 -10.97 21.99 -2.83
CA ARG A 288 -11.02 21.11 -4.02
C ARG A 288 -10.38 21.81 -5.21
N GLY A 289 -9.06 21.97 -5.18
CA GLY A 289 -8.27 22.20 -6.39
C GLY A 289 -8.15 20.90 -7.19
N CYS A 290 -7.94 20.98 -8.50
CA CYS A 290 -7.68 19.81 -9.32
C CYS A 290 -6.43 19.10 -8.79
N SER A 291 -6.56 17.84 -8.33
CA SER A 291 -5.39 17.07 -7.96
C SER A 291 -4.51 16.87 -9.21
N PRO A 292 -3.17 16.74 -9.06
CA PRO A 292 -2.30 16.41 -10.19
C PRO A 292 -2.78 15.14 -10.90
N PHE A 293 -3.26 14.15 -10.15
CA PHE A 293 -3.78 12.90 -10.71
C PHE A 293 -5.07 13.08 -11.49
N GLY A 294 -5.97 13.97 -11.07
CA GLY A 294 -7.19 14.30 -11.80
C GLY A 294 -6.90 14.96 -13.15
N ILE A 295 -5.90 15.86 -13.20
CA ILE A 295 -5.42 16.48 -14.44
C ILE A 295 -4.83 15.40 -15.38
N GLN A 296 -3.99 14.52 -14.85
CA GLN A 296 -3.37 13.44 -15.62
C GLN A 296 -4.41 12.45 -16.14
N MET A 297 -5.37 12.06 -15.29
CA MET A 297 -6.47 11.17 -15.65
C MET A 297 -7.27 11.75 -16.82
N ARG A 298 -7.63 13.05 -16.77
CA ARG A 298 -8.29 13.71 -17.91
C ARG A 298 -7.46 13.66 -19.17
N ALA A 299 -6.18 14.03 -19.10
CA ALA A 299 -5.31 14.05 -20.27
C ALA A 299 -5.23 12.66 -20.95
N PHE A 300 -5.13 11.59 -20.17
CA PHE A 300 -5.13 10.23 -20.71
C PHE A 300 -6.50 9.76 -21.20
N SER A 301 -7.59 10.17 -20.56
CA SER A 301 -8.95 9.96 -21.07
C SER A 301 -9.14 10.62 -22.44
N ASP A 302 -8.70 11.86 -22.61
CA ASP A 302 -8.77 12.59 -23.89
C ASP A 302 -7.91 11.92 -24.97
N MET A 303 -6.69 11.50 -24.63
CA MET A 303 -5.79 10.80 -25.55
C MET A 303 -6.30 9.42 -25.99
N LEU A 304 -7.14 8.79 -25.18
CA LEU A 304 -7.79 7.51 -25.48
C LEU A 304 -9.19 7.69 -26.11
N GLY A 305 -9.71 8.92 -26.17
CA GLY A 305 -11.03 9.22 -26.70
C GLY A 305 -12.17 8.65 -25.84
N ILE A 306 -11.97 8.55 -24.53
CA ILE A 306 -12.95 8.00 -23.59
C ILE A 306 -14.04 9.04 -23.32
N ILE A 307 -15.28 8.74 -23.70
CA ILE A 307 -16.46 9.61 -23.54
C ILE A 307 -17.50 9.04 -22.59
N SER A 308 -17.34 7.79 -22.14
CA SER A 308 -18.29 7.08 -21.29
C SER A 308 -17.60 6.31 -20.16
N TRP A 309 -18.35 6.01 -19.10
CA TRP A 309 -17.85 5.20 -18.00
C TRP A 309 -17.56 3.77 -18.46
N GLU A 310 -18.32 3.24 -19.40
CA GLU A 310 -18.12 1.91 -19.97
C GLU A 310 -16.75 1.80 -20.66
N GLU A 311 -16.38 2.80 -21.46
CA GLU A 311 -15.04 2.90 -22.07
C GLU A 311 -13.94 3.09 -21.03
N MET A 312 -14.18 3.92 -20.01
CA MET A 312 -13.25 4.09 -18.88
C MET A 312 -13.00 2.76 -18.17
N ASN A 313 -14.06 2.03 -17.85
CA ASN A 313 -13.98 0.75 -17.16
C ASN A 313 -13.29 -0.32 -18.01
N MET A 314 -13.53 -0.34 -19.33
CA MET A 314 -12.79 -1.19 -20.27
C MET A 314 -11.29 -0.86 -20.28
N ALA A 315 -10.93 0.42 -20.31
CA ALA A 315 -9.52 0.85 -20.28
C ALA A 315 -8.84 0.48 -18.95
N LEU A 316 -9.51 0.71 -17.82
CA LEU A 316 -9.02 0.26 -16.49
C LEU A 316 -8.89 -1.27 -16.42
N GLY A 317 -9.78 -1.99 -17.10
CA GLY A 317 -9.76 -3.46 -17.21
C GLY A 317 -8.57 -4.04 -17.95
N MET A 318 -7.79 -3.21 -18.68
CA MET A 318 -6.50 -3.63 -19.26
C MET A 318 -5.43 -3.91 -18.19
N MET A 319 -5.66 -3.39 -16.97
CA MET A 319 -4.92 -3.72 -15.75
C MET A 319 -5.78 -4.68 -14.90
N TRP A 320 -6.20 -4.25 -13.71
CA TRP A 320 -7.17 -4.99 -12.91
C TRP A 320 -8.50 -4.23 -12.87
N ALA A 321 -9.55 -4.89 -13.34
CA ALA A 321 -10.88 -4.31 -13.43
C ALA A 321 -11.47 -4.00 -12.05
N ILE A 322 -12.27 -2.94 -12.00
CA ILE A 322 -13.12 -2.64 -10.87
C ILE A 322 -14.38 -3.49 -11.00
N GLN A 323 -14.70 -4.25 -9.96
CA GLN A 323 -15.88 -5.13 -10.02
C GLN A 323 -17.19 -4.30 -10.08
N PRO A 324 -18.19 -4.69 -10.89
CA PRO A 324 -19.44 -3.95 -11.09
C PRO A 324 -20.15 -3.50 -9.81
N ARG A 325 -20.12 -4.34 -8.78
CA ARG A 325 -20.72 -4.07 -7.46
C ARG A 325 -20.10 -2.88 -6.72
N HIS A 326 -18.92 -2.42 -7.14
CA HIS A 326 -18.20 -1.31 -6.51
C HIS A 326 -18.03 -0.10 -7.42
N GLU A 327 -18.54 -0.13 -8.66
CA GLU A 327 -18.29 0.92 -9.67
C GLU A 327 -18.83 2.29 -9.29
N LYS A 328 -19.99 2.37 -8.63
CA LYS A 328 -20.69 3.65 -8.37
C LYS A 328 -19.80 4.77 -7.80
N PRO A 329 -19.08 4.59 -6.67
CA PRO A 329 -18.19 5.64 -6.14
C PRO A 329 -17.06 6.02 -7.11
N TYR A 330 -16.54 5.06 -7.86
CA TYR A 330 -15.45 5.27 -8.81
C TYR A 330 -15.92 6.00 -10.08
N ARG A 331 -17.15 5.73 -10.52
CA ARG A 331 -17.81 6.44 -11.60
C ARG A 331 -18.01 7.91 -11.27
N CYS A 332 -18.58 8.20 -10.09
CA CYS A 332 -18.76 9.58 -9.65
C CYS A 332 -17.43 10.35 -9.61
N LEU A 333 -16.37 9.72 -9.11
CA LEU A 333 -15.03 10.33 -9.09
C LEU A 333 -14.53 10.67 -10.49
N TRP A 334 -14.68 9.75 -11.46
CA TRP A 334 -14.29 10.00 -12.84
C TRP A 334 -15.14 11.09 -13.50
N GLU A 335 -16.47 11.07 -13.33
CA GLU A 335 -17.37 12.09 -13.86
C GLU A 335 -17.02 13.49 -13.30
N GLU A 336 -16.75 13.62 -12.00
CA GLU A 336 -16.32 14.88 -11.38
C GLU A 336 -14.98 15.38 -11.95
N ALA A 337 -14.02 14.47 -12.15
CA ALA A 337 -12.67 14.82 -12.58
C ALA A 337 -12.55 15.07 -14.10
N VAL A 338 -13.40 14.47 -14.92
CA VAL A 338 -13.31 14.55 -16.39
C VAL A 338 -14.43 15.37 -17.00
N ILE A 339 -15.68 15.24 -16.53
CA ILE A 339 -16.87 15.84 -17.15
C ILE A 339 -17.21 17.20 -16.52
N ASP A 340 -17.32 17.28 -15.19
CA ASP A 340 -17.87 18.48 -14.53
C ASP A 340 -16.98 19.72 -14.64
N GLN A 341 -15.67 19.55 -14.84
CA GLN A 341 -14.76 20.68 -15.04
C GLN A 341 -14.77 21.25 -16.45
N GLU A 342 -15.22 20.52 -17.49
CA GLU A 342 -15.41 21.12 -18.83
C GLU A 342 -16.47 22.23 -18.80
N TYR A 343 -17.48 22.10 -17.94
CA TYR A 343 -18.51 23.13 -17.74
C TYR A 343 -17.96 24.37 -17.00
N ALA A 344 -17.01 24.19 -16.09
CA ALA A 344 -16.39 25.30 -15.35
C ALA A 344 -15.43 26.13 -16.24
N THR A 345 -14.65 25.49 -17.12
CA THR A 345 -13.77 26.20 -18.08
C THR A 345 -14.55 26.87 -19.21
N ARG A 346 -15.67 26.30 -19.67
CA ARG A 346 -16.53 26.97 -20.69
C ARG A 346 -17.25 28.19 -20.13
N SER A 347 -17.64 28.17 -18.85
CA SER A 347 -18.34 29.30 -18.21
C SER A 347 -17.43 30.49 -17.88
N SER A 348 -16.11 30.27 -17.81
CA SER A 348 -15.10 31.31 -17.52
C SER A 348 -14.49 31.95 -18.78
N ILE A 349 -14.81 31.45 -19.97
CA ILE A 349 -14.40 32.02 -21.28
C ILE A 349 -15.53 32.89 -21.90
N VAL A 350 -16.73 32.87 -21.31
CA VAL A 350 -17.91 33.66 -21.76
C VAL A 350 -18.20 34.84 -20.82
N MET A 351 -17.27 35.19 -19.94
CA MET A 351 -17.26 36.45 -19.18
C MET A 351 -16.03 37.26 -19.56
#